data_AF-A0A940W016-F1
#
_entry.id   AF-A0A940W016-F1
#
_cell.length_a   1.000
_cell.length_b   1.000
_cell.length_c   1.000
_cell.angle_alpha   90.00
_cell.angle_beta   90.00
_cell.angle_gamma   90.00
#
_symmetry.space_group_name_H-M   'P 1'
#
loop_
_entity.id
_entity.type
_entity.pdbx_description
1 polymer ?
#
loop_
_entity_poly.entity_id
_entity_poly.type
_entity_poly.pdbx_seq_one_letter_code
_entity_poly.pdbx_strand_id
1 'polypeptide(L)'
;MYEHKAEVVIIGGGPAGLAAAVSACDNGADGVLVLERDREAGGILQQCIHNGFGLHHFKQELTGPGYAGRYLQQVKERPNINVMLNTMVLSVAEDKTIMAVNPQYGVMRIAAKAVIFTMGCRERTRGAIRIP
;
A
#
# COMPACT_ATOMS: atom_id res chain seq x y z
N MET A 1 8.85 -14.10 17.17
CA MET A 1 8.39 -12.83 16.55
C MET A 1 9.10 -12.74 15.21
N TYR A 2 8.37 -12.62 14.11
CA TYR A 2 9.00 -12.52 12.79
C TYR A 2 9.66 -11.15 12.64
N GLU A 3 10.91 -11.12 12.19
CA GLU A 3 11.68 -9.88 11.99
C GLU A 3 12.01 -9.69 10.52
N HIS A 4 11.85 -8.45 10.04
CA HIS A 4 12.15 -8.09 8.66
C HIS A 4 12.77 -6.70 8.58
N LYS A 5 13.53 -6.44 7.52
CA LYS A 5 14.14 -5.14 7.25
C LYS A 5 13.89 -4.76 5.80
N ALA A 6 13.47 -3.52 5.58
CA ALA A 6 13.31 -2.94 4.26
C ALA A 6 13.90 -1.52 4.25
N GLU A 7 14.23 -0.99 3.09
CA GLU A 7 14.66 0.41 3.00
C GLU A 7 13.46 1.34 3.10
N VAL A 8 12.41 1.05 2.33
CA VAL A 8 11.17 1.82 2.31
C VAL A 8 10.01 0.89 2.63
N VAL A 9 9.25 1.21 3.68
CA VAL A 9 7.98 0.53 3.97
C VAL A 9 6.82 1.45 3.64
N ILE A 10 5.84 0.92 2.91
CA ILE A 10 4.64 1.62 2.48
C ILE A 10 3.43 0.97 3.15
N ILE A 11 2.63 1.76 3.85
CA ILE A 11 1.48 1.28 4.62
C ILE A 11 0.19 1.59 3.86
N GLY A 12 -0.36 0.56 3.22
CA GLY A 12 -1.55 0.61 2.36
C GLY A 12 -1.18 0.36 0.89
N GLY A 13 -1.73 -0.69 0.31
CA GLY A 13 -1.55 -1.13 -1.08
C GLY A 13 -2.60 -0.58 -2.04
N GLY A 14 -3.20 0.59 -1.75
CA GLY A 14 -4.04 1.33 -2.69
C GLY A 14 -3.25 1.99 -3.84
N PRO A 15 -3.88 2.79 -4.72
CA PRO A 15 -3.19 3.42 -5.85
C PRO A 15 -1.97 4.26 -5.43
N ALA A 16 -2.11 5.06 -4.37
CA ALA A 16 -1.02 5.87 -3.85
C ALA A 16 0.15 5.00 -3.36
N GLY A 17 -0.13 3.88 -2.70
CA GLY A 17 0.90 2.99 -2.18
C GLY A 17 1.64 2.23 -3.28
N LEU A 18 0.90 1.71 -4.26
CA LEU A 18 1.51 1.03 -5.40
C LEU A 18 2.35 1.98 -6.27
N ALA A 19 1.85 3.21 -6.51
CA ALA A 19 2.60 4.23 -7.21
C ALA A 19 3.87 4.66 -6.43
N ALA A 20 3.76 4.83 -5.11
CA ALA A 20 4.91 5.12 -4.25
C ALA A 20 5.95 4.00 -4.28
N ALA A 21 5.51 2.74 -4.32
CA ALA A 21 6.41 1.59 -4.37
C ALA A 21 7.21 1.56 -5.67
N VAL A 22 6.52 1.74 -6.80
CA VAL A 22 7.14 1.86 -8.13
C VAL A 22 8.14 3.01 -8.14
N SER A 23 7.73 4.19 -7.69
CA SER A 23 8.58 5.38 -7.68
C SER A 23 9.81 5.22 -6.78
N ALA A 24 9.66 4.64 -5.58
CA ALA A 24 10.78 4.39 -4.68
C ALA A 24 11.82 3.45 -5.31
N CYS A 25 11.36 2.35 -5.90
CA CYS A 25 12.22 1.40 -6.60
C CYS A 25 12.92 2.05 -7.81
N ASP A 26 12.19 2.82 -8.63
CA ASP A 26 12.74 3.50 -9.82
C ASP A 26 13.78 4.57 -9.45
N ASN A 27 13.73 5.08 -8.21
CA ASN A 27 14.71 6.02 -7.67
C ASN A 27 15.81 5.34 -6.84
N GLY A 28 15.96 4.02 -6.96
CA GLY A 28 17.11 3.28 -6.46
C GLY A 28 16.96 2.65 -5.08
N ALA A 29 15.74 2.58 -4.51
CA ALA A 29 15.50 1.79 -3.31
C ALA A 29 15.63 0.30 -3.65
N ASP A 30 16.50 -0.41 -2.92
CA ASP A 30 16.83 -1.82 -3.18
C ASP A 30 15.92 -2.80 -2.42
N GLY A 31 15.15 -2.29 -1.45
CA GLY A 31 14.18 -3.08 -0.70
C GLY A 31 12.94 -2.27 -0.35
N VAL A 32 11.87 -2.45 -1.12
CA VAL A 32 10.57 -1.81 -0.90
C VAL A 32 9.56 -2.86 -0.42
N LEU A 33 8.89 -2.57 0.70
CA LEU A 33 7.84 -3.44 1.24
C LEU A 33 6.52 -2.68 1.36
N VAL A 34 5.50 -3.16 0.65
CA VAL A 34 4.12 -2.68 0.77
C VAL A 34 3.37 -3.59 1.74
N LEU A 35 2.80 -3.02 2.80
CA LEU A 35 1.93 -3.73 3.74
C LEU A 35 0.48 -3.38 3.44
N GLU A 36 -0.33 -4.37 3.09
CA GLU A 36 -1.76 -4.21 2.83
C GLU A 36 -2.55 -5.10 3.78
N ARG A 37 -3.54 -4.51 4.46
CA ARG A 37 -4.38 -5.22 5.43
C ARG A 37 -5.34 -6.20 4.76
N ASP A 38 -5.73 -5.91 3.53
CA ASP A 38 -6.72 -6.67 2.78
C ASP A 38 -6.09 -7.89 2.09
N ARG A 39 -6.94 -8.79 1.59
CA ARG A 39 -6.53 -9.99 0.85
C ARG A 39 -5.99 -9.69 -0.54
N GLU A 40 -6.19 -8.48 -1.04
CA GLU A 40 -5.82 -8.00 -2.37
C GLU A 40 -5.32 -6.56 -2.29
N ALA A 41 -4.35 -6.19 -3.13
CA ALA A 41 -3.95 -4.81 -3.29
C ALA A 41 -4.91 -4.07 -4.25
N GLY A 42 -4.88 -2.74 -4.24
CA GLY A 42 -5.72 -1.86 -5.06
C GLY A 42 -6.61 -0.92 -4.24
N GLY A 43 -6.86 -1.24 -2.97
CA GLY A 43 -7.65 -0.39 -2.07
C GLY A 43 -9.04 -0.06 -2.62
N ILE A 44 -9.47 1.19 -2.53
CA ILE A 44 -10.80 1.63 -2.97
C ILE A 44 -11.08 1.38 -4.46
N LEU A 45 -10.02 1.30 -5.29
CA LEU A 45 -10.18 1.09 -6.73
C LEU A 45 -10.87 -0.23 -7.07
N GLN A 46 -10.80 -1.23 -6.19
CA GLN A 46 -11.50 -2.50 -6.37
C GLN A 46 -13.03 -2.32 -6.43
N GLN A 47 -13.56 -1.22 -5.88
CA GLN A 47 -14.99 -0.92 -5.84
C GLN A 47 -15.42 0.07 -6.93
N CYS A 48 -14.47 0.71 -7.63
CA CYS A 48 -14.74 1.71 -8.66
C CYS A 48 -14.97 1.04 -10.03
N ILE A 49 -16.10 0.35 -10.19
CA ILE A 49 -16.46 -0.40 -11.41
C ILE A 49 -17.09 0.54 -12.46
N HIS A 50 -16.37 1.60 -12.82
CA HIS A 50 -16.72 2.53 -13.89
C HIS A 50 -15.45 3.07 -14.56
N ASN A 51 -15.58 3.54 -15.80
CA ASN A 51 -14.49 4.12 -16.59
C ASN A 51 -14.10 5.52 -16.10
N GLY A 52 -13.06 6.09 -16.72
CA GLY A 52 -12.56 7.44 -16.45
C GLY A 52 -11.24 7.49 -15.68
N PHE A 53 -10.70 6.33 -15.26
CA PHE A 53 -9.37 6.25 -14.67
C PHE A 53 -8.29 6.18 -15.75
N GLY A 54 -7.06 6.61 -15.43
CA GLY A 54 -5.89 6.41 -16.29
C GLY A 54 -5.72 7.37 -17.46
N LEU A 55 -6.71 8.20 -17.79
CA LEU A 55 -6.67 9.07 -18.98
C LEU A 55 -5.44 9.99 -19.02
N HIS A 56 -5.11 10.64 -17.89
CA HIS A 56 -3.97 11.56 -17.85
C HIS A 56 -2.63 10.86 -17.67
N HIS A 57 -2.59 9.82 -16.80
CA HIS A 57 -1.36 9.19 -16.36
C HIS A 57 -0.92 8.04 -17.29
N PHE A 58 -1.85 7.18 -17.71
CA PHE A 58 -1.59 6.02 -18.57
C PHE A 58 -2.03 6.22 -20.03
N LYS A 59 -2.64 7.37 -20.37
CA LYS A 59 -3.19 7.67 -21.71
C LYS A 59 -4.17 6.62 -22.21
N GLN A 60 -4.91 6.03 -21.28
CA GLN A 60 -5.89 4.97 -21.54
C GLN A 60 -7.11 5.18 -20.65
N GLU A 61 -8.27 4.82 -21.17
CA GLU A 61 -9.50 4.78 -20.39
C GLU A 61 -9.61 3.44 -19.67
N LEU A 62 -9.52 3.46 -18.35
CA LEU A 62 -9.54 2.28 -17.50
C LEU A 62 -10.69 2.37 -16.49
N THR A 63 -11.13 1.20 -16.02
CA THR A 63 -11.90 1.10 -14.78
C THR A 63 -10.99 1.25 -13.56
N GLY A 64 -11.56 1.43 -12.37
CA GLY A 64 -10.79 1.40 -11.11
C GLY A 64 -9.93 0.14 -10.96
N PRO A 65 -10.51 -1.07 -11.05
CA PRO A 65 -9.74 -2.32 -10.98
C PRO A 65 -8.70 -2.41 -12.10
N GLY A 66 -9.00 -1.93 -13.32
CA GLY A 66 -8.05 -1.87 -14.42
C GLY A 66 -6.84 -0.97 -14.12
N TYR A 67 -7.08 0.18 -13.49
CA TYR A 67 -6.02 1.08 -13.03
C TYR A 67 -5.16 0.47 -11.92
N ALA A 68 -5.77 -0.23 -10.95
CA ALA A 68 -5.03 -0.99 -9.94
C ALA A 68 -4.19 -2.11 -10.58
N GLY A 69 -4.74 -2.82 -11.56
CA GLY A 69 -4.06 -3.84 -12.35
C GLY A 69 -2.81 -3.32 -13.06
N ARG A 70 -2.86 -2.10 -13.62
CA ARG A 70 -1.70 -1.43 -14.24
C ARG A 70 -0.54 -1.26 -13.26
N TYR A 71 -0.82 -0.73 -12.06
CA TYR A 71 0.23 -0.58 -11.06
C TYR A 71 0.71 -1.91 -10.48
N LEU A 72 -0.19 -2.88 -10.28
CA LEU A 72 0.19 -4.22 -9.87
C LEU A 72 1.13 -4.89 -10.88
N GLN A 73 0.91 -4.68 -12.18
CA GLN A 73 1.82 -5.15 -13.21
C GLN A 73 3.20 -4.48 -13.07
N GLN A 74 3.24 -3.15 -12.94
CA GLN A 74 4.51 -2.43 -12.74
C GLN A 74 5.26 -2.87 -11.47
N VAL A 75 4.53 -3.17 -10.39
CA VAL A 75 5.12 -3.72 -9.17
C VAL A 75 5.72 -5.11 -9.44
N LYS A 76 5.00 -5.99 -10.16
CA LYS A 76 5.51 -7.34 -10.52
C LYS A 76 6.74 -7.31 -11.42
N GLU A 77 6.88 -6.28 -12.24
CA GLU A 77 8.06 -6.08 -13.11
C GLU A 77 9.32 -5.67 -12.33
N ARG A 78 9.19 -5.35 -11.03
CA ARG A 78 10.28 -4.87 -10.18
C ARG A 78 10.53 -5.86 -9.03
N PRO A 79 11.62 -6.66 -9.08
CA PRO A 79 11.89 -7.71 -8.09
C PRO A 79 12.15 -7.17 -6.68
N ASN A 80 12.54 -5.89 -6.57
CA ASN A 80 12.86 -5.22 -5.31
C ASN A 80 11.62 -4.72 -4.55
N ILE A 81 10.42 -4.90 -5.13
CA ILE A 81 9.15 -4.56 -4.48
C ILE A 81 8.45 -5.83 -4.01
N ASN A 82 8.25 -5.95 -2.70
CA ASN A 82 7.46 -7.00 -2.10
C ASN A 82 6.13 -6.44 -1.60
N VAL A 83 5.03 -7.13 -1.90
CA VAL A 83 3.69 -6.79 -1.38
C VAL A 83 3.26 -7.88 -0.41
N MET A 84 3.04 -7.51 0.84
CA MET A 84 2.57 -8.40 1.89
C MET A 84 1.11 -8.09 2.21
N LEU A 85 0.23 -8.94 1.67
CA LEU A 85 -1.22 -8.89 1.87
C LEU A 85 -1.58 -9.42 3.26
N ASN A 86 -2.83 -9.23 3.67
CA ASN A 86 -3.36 -9.66 4.97
C ASN A 86 -2.49 -9.20 6.16
N THR A 87 -1.82 -8.05 6.03
CA THR A 87 -0.87 -7.54 7.02
C THR A 87 -1.35 -6.22 7.58
N MET A 88 -1.84 -6.25 8.82
CA MET A 88 -2.31 -5.06 9.51
C MET A 88 -1.17 -4.44 10.33
N VAL A 89 -0.81 -3.20 10.00
CA VAL A 89 0.09 -2.40 10.84
C VAL A 89 -0.66 -1.91 12.08
N LEU A 90 -0.06 -2.11 13.25
CA LEU A 90 -0.60 -1.76 14.56
C LEU A 90 0.00 -0.45 15.08
N SER A 91 1.30 -0.26 14.88
CA SER A 91 2.01 0.96 15.28
C SER A 91 3.28 1.18 14.47
N VAL A 92 3.71 2.44 14.43
CA VAL A 92 5.02 2.86 13.90
C VAL A 92 5.69 3.70 14.99
N ALA A 93 6.87 3.27 15.43
CA ALA A 93 7.66 3.96 16.44
C ALA A 93 8.53 5.08 15.81
N GLU A 94 9.08 5.96 16.64
CA GLU A 94 9.89 7.11 16.21
C GLU A 94 11.17 6.68 15.45
N ASP A 95 11.73 5.54 15.82
CA ASP A 95 12.88 4.91 15.17
C ASP A 95 12.52 4.21 13.85
N LYS A 96 11.26 4.36 13.38
CA LYS A 96 10.69 3.72 12.18
C LYS A 96 10.59 2.20 12.29
N THR A 97 10.59 1.67 13.50
CA THR A 97 10.19 0.28 13.75
C THR A 97 8.67 0.16 13.66
N ILE A 98 8.20 -0.76 12.81
CA ILE A 98 6.79 -1.04 12.55
C ILE A 98 6.39 -2.34 13.23
N MET A 99 5.30 -2.30 13.99
CA MET A 99 4.65 -3.49 14.53
C MET A 99 3.46 -3.84 13.63
N ALA A 100 3.39 -5.08 13.17
CA ALA A 100 2.31 -5.56 12.33
C ALA A 100 1.86 -6.97 12.75
N VAL A 101 0.70 -7.39 12.27
CA VAL A 101 0.19 -8.76 12.41
C VAL A 101 -0.16 -9.32 11.05
N ASN A 102 0.23 -10.57 10.81
CA ASN A 102 -0.08 -11.33 9.60
C ASN A 102 -0.53 -12.75 10.00
N PRO A 103 -1.54 -13.33 9.33
CA PRO A 103 -2.03 -14.68 9.64
C PRO A 103 -0.97 -15.78 9.61
N GLN A 104 0.03 -15.67 8.73
CA GLN A 104 1.09 -16.66 8.57
C GLN A 104 2.21 -16.49 9.61
N TYR A 105 2.57 -15.25 9.93
CA TYR A 105 3.75 -14.95 10.75
C TYR A 105 3.42 -14.52 12.18
N GLY A 106 2.13 -14.33 12.50
CA GLY A 106 1.69 -13.77 13.77
C GLY A 106 2.12 -12.32 13.93
N VAL A 107 2.61 -11.96 15.11
CA VAL A 107 3.16 -10.62 15.39
C VAL A 107 4.55 -10.48 14.76
N MET A 108 4.72 -9.37 14.04
CA MET A 108 5.89 -9.04 13.25
C MET A 108 6.49 -7.72 13.70
N ARG A 109 7.82 -7.62 13.58
CA ARG A 109 8.57 -6.37 13.75
C ARG A 109 9.37 -6.09 12.48
N ILE A 110 9.14 -4.92 11.89
CA ILE A 110 9.75 -4.54 10.60
C ILE A 110 10.52 -3.23 10.82
N ALA A 111 11.82 -3.22 10.53
CA ALA A 111 12.62 -1.99 10.59
C ALA A 111 12.76 -1.37 9.19
N ALA A 112 12.62 -0.05 9.10
CA ALA A 112 12.65 0.70 7.84
C ALA A 112 13.62 1.89 7.91
N LYS A 113 14.23 2.28 6.77
CA LYS A 113 14.94 3.57 6.68
C LYS A 113 13.96 4.73 6.48
N ALA A 114 12.86 4.48 5.76
CA ALA A 114 11.76 5.42 5.55
C ALA A 114 10.40 4.70 5.57
N VAL A 115 9.35 5.42 6.01
CA VAL A 115 7.97 4.92 6.04
C VAL A 115 7.07 5.90 5.31
N ILE A 116 6.21 5.39 4.42
CA ILE A 116 5.22 6.17 3.67
C ILE A 116 3.82 5.69 4.06
N PHE A 117 2.96 6.62 4.49
CA PHE A 117 1.58 6.31 4.86
C PHE A 117 0.63 6.55 3.68
N THR A 118 0.03 5.49 3.19
CA THR A 118 -0.95 5.49 2.07
C THR A 118 -2.23 4.75 2.46
N MET A 119 -2.66 4.94 3.71
CA MET A 119 -3.74 4.19 4.37
C MET A 119 -5.16 4.58 3.92
N GLY A 120 -5.26 5.58 3.04
CA GLY A 120 -6.53 6.15 2.59
C GLY A 120 -7.30 6.83 3.72
N CYS A 121 -8.61 6.96 3.52
CA CYS A 121 -9.54 7.57 4.45
C CYS A 121 -10.67 6.58 4.78
N ARG A 122 -11.28 6.73 5.96
CA ARG A 122 -12.54 6.03 6.30
C ARG A 122 -13.68 7.02 6.25
N GLU A 123 -14.74 6.64 5.56
CA GLU A 123 -15.99 7.41 5.59
C GLU A 123 -16.57 7.39 7.01
N ARG A 124 -17.16 8.52 7.42
CA ARG A 124 -17.86 8.68 8.69
C ARG A 124 -19.23 9.25 8.39
N THR A 125 -20.28 8.61 8.93
CA THR A 125 -21.64 9.14 8.86
C THR A 125 -21.72 10.47 9.61
N ARG A 126 -22.67 11.34 9.25
CA ARG A 126 -22.86 12.66 9.91
C ARG A 126 -22.88 12.56 11.44
N GLY A 127 -23.63 11.60 11.99
CA GLY A 127 -23.70 11.38 13.46
C GLY A 127 -22.36 10.98 14.09
N ALA A 128 -21.48 10.31 13.34
CA ALA A 128 -20.17 9.93 13.82
C ALA A 128 -19.16 11.08 13.82
N ILE A 129 -19.33 12.15 13.01
CA ILE A 129 -18.33 13.23 12.88
C ILE A 129 -18.27 14.12 14.13
N ARG A 130 -19.31 14.13 14.99
CA ARG A 130 -19.39 14.91 16.25
C ARG A 130 -18.99 16.39 16.09
N ILE A 131 -19.32 16.97 14.94
CA ILE A 131 -19.26 18.40 14.68
C ILE A 131 -20.64 19.00 14.94
N PRO A 132 -20.74 20.14 15.65
CA PRO A 132 -22.01 20.86 15.88
C PRO A 132 -22.76 21.16 14.59
#